data_AF-A0A495ZS03-F1
#
_entry.id   AF-A0A495ZS03-F1
#
_cell.length_a   1.000
_cell.length_b   1.000
_cell.length_c   1.000
_cell.angle_alpha   90.00
_cell.angle_beta   90.00
_cell.angle_gamma   90.00
#
_symmetry.space_group_name_H-M   'P 1'
#
loop_
_entity.id
_entity.type
_entity.pdbx_description
1 polymer ?
#
loop_
_entity_poly.entity_id
_entity_poly.type
_entity_poly.pdbx_seq_one_letter_code
_entity_poly.pdbx_strand_id
1 'polypeptide(L)' 'MLNSVRSNYKEGACRGYDEPRITALDRSEGRILRTVYIRCNSVIRIVSAKKANKHESAAYTHRKRRASIYNSQQCQ' A
#
# COMPACT_ATOMS: atom_id res chain seq x y z
N MET A 1 11.66 -4.60 -41.39
CA MET A 1 10.86 -3.40 -41.10
C MET A 1 10.05 -3.67 -39.84
N LEU A 2 10.49 -3.19 -38.68
CA LEU A 2 9.77 -3.36 -37.41
C LEU A 2 8.87 -2.14 -37.23
N ASN A 3 7.56 -2.37 -37.26
CA ASN A 3 6.55 -1.36 -37.03
C ASN A 3 6.69 -0.81 -35.60
N SER A 4 7.21 0.41 -35.52
CA SER A 4 7.21 1.24 -34.33
C SER A 4 5.76 1.54 -33.95
N VAL A 5 5.17 0.69 -33.12
CA VAL A 5 3.93 0.99 -32.41
C VAL A 5 4.25 2.14 -31.45
N ARG A 6 4.08 3.38 -31.95
CA ARG A 6 4.00 4.57 -31.11
C ARG A 6 2.77 4.41 -30.25
N SER A 7 2.95 3.81 -29.09
CA SER A 7 1.99 3.93 -28.01
C SER A 7 1.85 5.41 -27.67
N ASN A 8 0.76 5.99 -28.14
CA ASN A 8 0.19 7.19 -27.58
C ASN A 8 -0.37 6.86 -26.18
N TYR A 9 0.50 6.51 -25.22
CA TYR A 9 0.13 6.72 -23.83
C TYR A 9 0.11 8.23 -23.67
N LYS A 10 -1.09 8.82 -23.73
CA LYS A 10 -1.28 10.09 -23.07
C LYS A 10 -0.75 9.88 -21.65
N GLU A 11 0.32 10.59 -21.32
CA GLU A 11 0.74 10.86 -19.95
C GLU A 11 -0.43 11.60 -19.29
N GLY A 12 -1.51 10.87 -19.00
CA GLY A 12 -2.57 11.30 -18.13
C GLY A 12 -1.93 11.38 -16.77
N ALA A 13 -1.34 12.54 -16.48
CA ALA A 13 -0.85 12.90 -15.17
C ALA A 13 -1.91 12.43 -14.18
N CYS A 14 -1.60 11.42 -13.35
CA CYS A 14 -2.41 11.12 -12.17
C CYS A 14 -2.50 12.45 -11.43
N ARG A 15 -3.64 13.13 -11.54
CA ARG A 15 -3.87 14.39 -10.86
C ARG A 15 -4.27 13.96 -9.46
N GLY A 16 -3.24 13.62 -8.67
CA GLY A 16 -3.24 12.88 -7.40
C GLY A 16 -4.18 13.34 -6.29
N TYR A 17 -5.09 14.28 -6.56
CA TYR A 17 -6.09 14.87 -5.69
C TYR A 17 -7.44 14.14 -5.73
N ASP A 18 -7.84 13.55 -6.86
CA ASP A 18 -9.16 12.92 -7.04
C ASP A 18 -9.14 11.38 -6.98
N GLU A 19 -7.96 10.75 -7.03
CA GLU A 19 -7.86 9.29 -6.95
C GLU A 19 -8.05 8.77 -5.52
N PRO A 20 -8.77 7.65 -5.33
CA PRO A 20 -8.99 7.07 -4.01
C PRO A 20 -7.65 6.69 -3.36
N ARG A 21 -7.44 7.18 -2.14
CA ARG A 21 -6.24 6.92 -1.34
C ARG A 21 -6.50 5.77 -0.38
N ILE A 22 -5.60 4.80 -0.41
CA ILE A 22 -5.61 3.66 0.50
C ILE A 22 -4.50 3.90 1.53
N THR A 23 -4.86 3.97 2.81
CA THR A 23 -3.88 4.05 3.90
C THR A 23 -3.67 2.67 4.51
N ALA A 24 -2.42 2.22 4.57
CA ALA A 24 -2.04 0.96 5.16
C ALA A 24 -0.92 1.13 6.21
N LEU A 25 -0.79 0.11 7.06
CA LEU A 25 0.34 -0.01 7.98
C LEU A 25 1.21 -1.19 7.54
N ASP A 26 2.46 -0.89 7.20
CA ASP A 26 3.43 -1.83 6.67
C ASP A 26 4.61 -1.98 7.63
N ARG A 27 5.32 -3.11 7.54
CA ARG A 27 6.59 -3.31 8.26
C ARG A 27 7.74 -3.35 7.26
N SER A 28 8.71 -2.46 7.42
CA SER A 28 9.94 -2.43 6.62
C SER A 28 11.13 -2.21 7.54
N GLU A 29 12.20 -3.01 7.39
CA GLU A 29 13.43 -2.90 8.18
C GLU A 29 13.21 -2.81 9.70
N GLY A 30 12.25 -3.59 10.21
CA GLY A 30 11.90 -3.58 11.63
C GLY A 30 11.07 -2.39 12.11
N ARG A 31 10.77 -1.41 11.24
CA ARG A 31 9.94 -0.23 11.53
C ARG A 31 8.53 -0.40 10.98
N ILE A 32 7.55 0.15 11.68
CA ILE A 32 6.18 0.24 11.19
C ILE A 32 6.00 1.58 10.49
N LEU A 33 5.54 1.54 9.25
CA LEU A 33 5.30 2.69 8.40
C LEU A 33 3.81 2.81 8.13
N ARG A 34 3.32 4.04 8.09
CA ARG A 34 2.05 4.39 7.50
C ARG A 34 2.28 4.79 6.05
N THR A 35 1.77 3.97 5.15
CA THR A 35 1.94 4.16 3.71
C THR A 35 0.60 4.54 3.09
N VAL A 36 0.63 5.55 2.21
CA VAL A 36 -0.53 5.99 1.43
C VAL A 36 -0.29 5.59 -0.01
N TYR A 37 -1.20 4.79 -0.55
CA TYR A 37 -1.19 4.30 -1.91
C TYR A 37 -2.28 4.97 -2.72
N ILE A 38 -2.03 5.14 -4.01
CA ILE A 38 -3.06 5.41 -5.02
C ILE A 38 -3.01 4.32 -6.08
N ARG A 39 -4.17 4.02 -6.68
CA ARG A 39 -4.27 3.14 -7.84
C ARG A 39 -4.61 3.98 -9.06
N CYS A 40 -3.69 4.08 -10.01
CA CYS A 40 -3.89 4.74 -11.30
C CYS A 40 -3.75 3.72 -12.42
N ASN A 41 -4.77 3.56 -13.28
CA ASN A 41 -4.67 2.73 -14.49
C ASN A 41 -4.04 1.35 -14.24
N SER A 42 -4.52 0.65 -13.21
CA SER A 42 -4.02 -0.65 -12.75
C SER A 42 -2.60 -0.67 -12.14
N VAL A 43 -1.94 0.48 -12.00
CA VAL A 43 -0.65 0.62 -11.31
C VAL A 43 -0.88 1.13 -9.88
N ILE A 44 -0.26 0.47 -8.91
CA ILE A 44 -0.23 0.93 -7.51
C ILE A 44 1.02 1.81 -7.33
N ARG A 45 0.84 3.01 -6.79
CA ARG A 45 1.92 3.95 -6.49
C ARG A 45 1.88 4.35 -5.02
N ILE A 46 3.06 4.45 -4.41
CA ILE A 46 3.23 5.02 -3.07
C ILE A 46 3.30 6.53 -3.21
N VAL A 47 2.41 7.24 -2.53
CA VAL A 47 2.37 8.72 -2.50
C VAL A 47 3.05 9.26 -1.25
N SER A 48 3.02 8.52 -0.15
CA SER A 48 3.63 8.93 1.11
C SER A 48 3.96 7.70 1.95
N ALA A 49 5.13 7.69 2.56
CA ALA A 49 5.54 6.70 3.55
C ALA A 49 6.11 7.45 4.75
N LYS A 50 5.45 7.35 5.89
CA LYS A 50 5.87 8.00 7.13
C LYS A 50 5.97 7.00 8.25
N LYS A 51 6.80 7.30 9.25
CA LYS A 51 6.85 6.51 10.49
C LYS A 51 5.44 6.47 11.11
N ALA A 52 4.97 5.27 11.43
CA ALA A 52 3.71 5.11 12.15
C ALA A 52 3.84 5.69 13.56
N ASN A 53 2.78 6.34 14.05
CA ASN A 53 2.75 6.85 15.41
C ASN A 53 2.62 5.70 16.43
N LYS A 54 2.71 6.03 17.73
CA LYS A 54 2.67 5.02 18.82
C LYS A 54 1.36 4.22 18.81
N HIS A 55 0.22 4.87 18.54
CA HIS A 55 -1.09 4.23 18.50
C HIS A 55 -1.24 3.31 17.28
N GLU A 56 -0.83 3.77 16.10
CA GLU A 56 -0.82 2.98 14.85
C GLU A 56 0.08 1.75 15.01
N SER A 57 1.27 1.91 15.59
CA SER A 57 2.21 0.81 15.84
C SER A 57 1.65 -0.23 16.82
N ALA A 58 0.96 0.21 17.87
CA ALA A 58 0.28 -0.67 18.81
C ALA A 58 -0.87 -1.42 18.13
N ALA A 59 -1.70 -0.73 17.35
CA ALA A 59 -2.81 -1.32 16.61
C ALA A 59 -2.34 -2.38 15.61
N TYR A 60 -1.26 -2.12 14.87
CA TYR A 60 -0.63 -3.08 13.97
C TYR A 60 -0.19 -4.35 14.71
N THR A 61 0.47 -4.18 15.85
CA THR A 61 0.96 -5.30 16.67
C THR A 61 -0.19 -6.14 17.22
N HIS A 62 -1.25 -5.49 17.74
CA HIS A 62 -2.45 -6.17 18.22
C HIS A 62 -3.17 -6.94 17.11
N ARG A 63 -3.34 -6.32 15.93
CA ARG A 63 -3.97 -6.96 14.78
C ARG A 63 -3.17 -8.18 14.30
N LYS A 64 -1.85 -8.06 14.23
CA LYS A 64 -0.97 -9.18 13.84
C LYS A 64 -1.05 -10.34 14.84
N ARG A 65 -1.09 -10.05 16.15
CA ARG A 65 -1.29 -11.08 17.19
C ARG A 65 -2.64 -11.77 17.05
N ARG A 66 -3.73 -11.02 16.85
CA ARG A 66 -5.07 -11.61 16.64
C ARG A 66 -5.13 -12.48 15.38
N ALA A 67 -4.53 -12.05 14.28
CA ALA A 67 -4.45 -12.85 13.05
C ALA A 67 -3.65 -14.16 13.26
N SER A 68 -2.56 -14.10 14.03
CA SER A 68 -1.78 -15.30 14.38
C SER A 68 -2.58 -16.28 15.23
N ILE A 69 -3.35 -15.81 16.21
CA ILE A 69 -4.18 -16.64 17.09
C ILE A 69 -5.31 -17.30 16.29
N TYR A 70 -5.96 -16.55 15.40
CA TYR A 70 -7.01 -17.08 14.55
C TYR A 70 -6.50 -18.19 13.62
N ASN A 71 -5.34 -17.99 12.98
CA ASN A 71 -4.75 -19.02 12.12
C ASN A 71 -4.31 -20.27 12.89
N SER A 72 -3.87 -20.15 14.16
CA SER A 72 -3.53 -21.33 14.97
C SER A 72 -4.75 -22.14 15.41
N GLN A 73 -5.93 -21.53 15.51
CA GLN A 73 -7.18 -22.21 15.89
C GLN A 73 -7.83 -22.95 14.72
N GLN A 74 -7.49 -22.60 13.47
CA GLN A 74 -7.99 -23.26 12.25
C GLN A 74 -7.14 -24.46 11.82
N CYS A 75 -6.02 -24.74 12.50
CA CYS A 75 -5.13 -25.87 12.23
C CYS A 75 -5.24 -27.00 13.28
N GLN A 76 -6.35 -27.05 14.04
CA GLN A 76 -6.69 -28.12 14.98
C GLN A 76 -7.95 -28.82 14.51
#